data_AF-A0A2W2EZ34-F1
#
_entry.id   AF-A0A2W2EZ34-F1
#
_cell.length_a   1.000
_cell.length_b   1.000
_cell.length_c   1.000
_cell.angle_alpha   90.00
_cell.angle_beta   90.00
_cell.angle_gamma   90.00
#
_symmetry.space_group_name_H-M   'P 1'
#
loop_
_entity.id
_entity.type
_entity.pdbx_description
1 polymer ?
#
loop_
_entity_poly.entity_id
_entity_poly.type
_entity_poly.pdbx_seq_one_letter_code
_entity_poly.pdbx_strand_id
1 'polypeptide(L)'
;MYQSSGERFKVLLVDLTPLDYTERVKEQLDQGAPPLPEIVPGAIGYYFARPNDKNNAAFATLATDKARLSVQLEMGVAGRDSAADVLAMMKLIGPRLISDAETSRRNKDKSHRDGK
;
A
#
# COMPACT_ATOMS: atom_id res chain seq x y z
N MET A 1 19.48 -15.75 -23.08
CA MET A 1 19.97 -14.38 -23.35
C MET A 1 18.94 -13.40 -22.82
N TYR A 2 19.36 -12.39 -22.07
CA TYR A 2 18.50 -11.30 -21.59
C TYR A 2 18.77 -10.06 -22.45
N GLN A 3 17.80 -9.62 -23.26
CA GLN A 3 17.91 -8.40 -24.07
C GLN A 3 17.48 -7.20 -23.23
N SER A 4 18.41 -6.28 -22.97
CA SER A 4 18.19 -5.05 -22.20
C SER A 4 17.46 -3.94 -22.97
N SER A 5 17.06 -4.17 -24.23
CA SER A 5 16.37 -3.23 -25.11
C SER A 5 14.85 -3.39 -25.14
N GLY A 6 14.27 -4.28 -24.34
CA GLY A 6 12.83 -4.44 -24.20
C GLY A 6 12.23 -3.38 -23.28
N GLU A 7 11.04 -2.89 -23.63
CA GLU A 7 10.24 -2.01 -22.79
C GLU A 7 10.08 -2.64 -21.39
N ARG A 8 10.54 -1.95 -20.34
CA ARG A 8 10.44 -2.45 -18.96
C ARG A 8 9.07 -2.12 -18.42
N PHE A 9 8.16 -3.09 -18.47
CA PHE A 9 6.87 -2.97 -17.82
C PHE A 9 7.04 -2.91 -16.30
N LYS A 10 6.40 -1.93 -15.67
CA LYS A 10 6.31 -1.87 -14.21
C LYS A 10 5.44 -3.03 -13.75
N VAL A 11 6.01 -3.94 -12.96
CA VAL A 11 5.29 -5.14 -12.46
C VAL A 11 4.73 -4.89 -11.07
N LEU A 12 5.49 -4.20 -10.21
CA LEU A 12 5.14 -3.93 -8.82
C LEU A 12 5.43 -2.47 -8.48
N LEU A 13 4.49 -1.82 -7.77
CA LEU A 13 4.69 -0.55 -7.09
C LEU A 13 4.50 -0.74 -5.59
N VAL A 14 5.41 -0.18 -4.81
CA VAL A 14 5.22 0.05 -3.37
C VAL A 14 5.40 1.54 -3.14
N ASP A 15 4.37 2.22 -2.65
CA ASP A 15 4.37 3.66 -2.40
C ASP A 15 4.02 3.94 -0.93
N LEU A 16 4.89 4.68 -0.24
CA LEU A 16 4.73 5.12 1.14
C LEU A 16 4.63 6.64 1.16
N THR A 17 3.46 7.15 1.50
CA THR A 17 3.19 8.58 1.59
C THR A 17 2.99 8.99 3.05
N PRO A 18 3.79 9.92 3.62
CA PRO A 18 3.62 10.38 5.00
C PRO A 18 2.55 11.47 5.09
N LEU A 19 1.30 11.15 4.76
CA LEU A 19 0.14 12.05 4.82
C LEU A 19 -1.08 11.26 5.31
N ASP A 20 -2.01 11.95 5.98
CA ASP A 20 -3.32 11.39 6.27
C ASP A 20 -4.06 11.12 4.95
N TYR A 21 -4.59 9.92 4.84
CA TYR A 21 -5.36 9.45 3.69
C TYR A 21 -6.58 8.64 4.12
N THR A 22 -6.92 8.70 5.42
CA THR A 22 -7.96 7.87 6.01
C THR A 22 -9.34 8.17 5.43
N GLU A 23 -9.66 9.44 5.14
CA GLU A 23 -10.93 9.82 4.51
C GLU A 23 -11.12 9.13 3.14
N ARG A 24 -10.10 9.17 2.28
CA ARG A 24 -10.16 8.51 0.97
C ARG A 24 -10.26 6.99 1.08
N VAL A 25 -9.65 6.39 2.11
CA VAL A 25 -9.81 4.95 2.37
C VAL A 25 -11.23 4.63 2.82
N LYS A 26 -11.83 5.46 3.69
CA LYS A 26 -13.24 5.32 4.12
C LYS A 26 -14.19 5.43 2.93
N GLU A 27 -14.01 6.42 2.07
CA GLU A 27 -14.83 6.59 0.86
C GLU A 27 -14.82 5.33 -0.04
N GLN A 28 -13.67 4.69 -0.21
CA GLN A 28 -13.58 3.46 -0.99
C GLN A 28 -14.31 2.30 -0.32
N LEU A 29 -14.17 2.16 1.00
CA LEU A 29 -14.90 1.15 1.77
C LEU A 29 -16.41 1.37 1.70
N ASP A 30 -16.87 2.62 1.82
CA ASP A 30 -18.28 3.00 1.71
C ASP A 30 -18.84 2.73 0.30
N GLN A 31 -17.99 2.79 -0.72
CA GLN A 31 -18.32 2.41 -2.10
C GLN A 31 -18.30 0.89 -2.34
N GLY A 32 -18.07 0.09 -1.30
CA GLY A 32 -18.11 -1.37 -1.35
C GLY A 32 -16.77 -2.03 -1.68
N ALA A 33 -15.65 -1.30 -1.58
CA ALA A 33 -14.33 -1.92 -1.70
C ALA A 33 -14.13 -2.96 -0.59
N PRO A 34 -13.62 -4.16 -0.90
CA PRO A 34 -13.30 -5.17 0.10
C PRO A 34 -12.32 -4.64 1.16
N PRO A 35 -12.66 -4.73 2.46
CA PRO A 35 -11.78 -4.27 3.52
C PRO A 35 -10.55 -5.17 3.64
N LEU A 36 -9.40 -4.56 3.94
CA LEU A 36 -8.25 -5.29 4.46
C LEU A 36 -8.49 -5.68 5.92
N PRO A 37 -7.93 -6.81 6.39
CA PRO A 37 -7.82 -7.05 7.82
C PRO A 37 -6.97 -5.92 8.47
N GLU A 38 -7.15 -5.73 9.77
CA GLU A 38 -6.29 -4.83 10.54
C GLU A 38 -4.86 -5.40 10.57
N ILE A 39 -3.95 -4.78 9.80
CA ILE A 39 -2.54 -5.19 9.70
C ILE A 39 -1.66 -4.40 10.68
N VAL A 40 -2.04 -3.16 10.95
CA VAL A 40 -1.39 -2.26 11.92
C VAL A 40 -2.48 -1.69 12.82
N PRO A 41 -2.28 -1.61 14.15
CA PRO A 41 -3.29 -1.09 15.07
C PRO A 41 -3.79 0.30 14.65
N GLY A 42 -5.12 0.44 14.54
CA GLY A 42 -5.76 1.70 14.15
C GLY A 42 -5.63 2.05 12.66
N ALA A 43 -5.02 1.18 11.85
CA ALA A 43 -4.98 1.35 10.41
C ALA A 43 -6.28 0.82 9.78
N ILE A 44 -6.72 1.53 8.74
CA ILE A 44 -7.81 1.10 7.87
C ILE A 44 -7.27 0.84 6.48
N GLY A 45 -7.90 -0.05 5.74
CA GLY A 45 -7.44 -0.36 4.40
C GLY A 45 -8.46 -1.11 3.57
N TYR A 46 -8.25 -1.10 2.27
CA TYR A 46 -9.04 -1.84 1.31
C TYR A 46 -8.12 -2.49 0.29
N TYR A 47 -8.65 -3.47 -0.42
CA TYR A 47 -7.97 -4.07 -1.57
C TYR A 47 -8.94 -4.21 -2.73
N PHE A 48 -8.37 -4.27 -3.93
CA PHE A 48 -9.10 -4.68 -5.11
C PHE A 48 -8.23 -5.61 -5.95
N ALA A 49 -8.88 -6.53 -6.65
CA ALA A 49 -8.25 -7.29 -7.72
C ALA A 49 -9.10 -7.16 -8.96
N ARG A 50 -8.45 -7.20 -10.12
CA ARG A 50 -9.11 -7.31 -11.42
C ARG A 50 -8.88 -8.73 -11.95
N PRO A 51 -9.60 -9.74 -11.43
CA PRO A 51 -9.36 -11.15 -11.76
C PRO A 51 -9.61 -11.48 -13.25
N ASN A 52 -10.35 -10.64 -13.98
CA ASN A 52 -10.65 -10.81 -15.41
C ASN A 52 -9.85 -9.87 -16.33
N ASP A 53 -8.91 -9.11 -15.79
CA ASP A 53 -7.97 -8.32 -16.57
C ASP A 53 -6.89 -9.24 -17.15
N LYS A 54 -6.48 -8.99 -18.41
CA LYS A 54 -5.33 -9.67 -19.05
C LYS A 54 -4.07 -9.69 -18.17
N ASN A 55 -3.95 -8.71 -17.29
CA ASN A 55 -2.78 -8.51 -16.44
C ASN A 55 -2.94 -9.12 -15.03
N ASN A 56 -4.10 -9.66 -14.64
CA ASN A 56 -4.33 -10.18 -13.28
C ASN A 56 -3.87 -9.19 -12.18
N ALA A 57 -4.21 -7.91 -12.36
CA ALA A 57 -3.72 -6.83 -11.50
C ALA A 57 -4.41 -6.81 -10.13
N ALA A 58 -3.67 -6.44 -9.09
CA ALA A 58 -4.20 -6.31 -7.74
C ALA A 58 -3.58 -5.13 -7.00
N PHE A 59 -4.32 -4.64 -6.02
CA PHE A 59 -3.95 -3.46 -5.26
C PHE A 59 -4.42 -3.56 -3.82
N ALA A 60 -3.62 -3.04 -2.90
CA ALA A 60 -3.96 -2.90 -1.51
C ALA A 60 -3.49 -1.53 -1.02
N THR A 61 -4.34 -0.84 -0.27
CA THR A 61 -3.97 0.39 0.47
C THR A 61 -4.24 0.20 1.95
N LEU A 62 -3.26 0.57 2.75
CA LEU A 62 -3.34 0.67 4.21
C LEU A 62 -3.02 2.10 4.62
N ALA A 63 -3.84 2.69 5.49
CA ALA A 63 -3.67 4.06 5.96
C ALA A 63 -3.85 4.16 7.48
N THR A 64 -3.04 5.02 8.09
CA THR A 64 -3.20 5.57 9.44
C THR A 64 -3.44 7.07 9.34
N ASP A 65 -3.65 7.72 10.48
CA ASP A 65 -3.71 9.19 10.61
C ASP A 65 -2.43 9.90 10.14
N LYS A 66 -1.31 9.17 10.00
CA LYS A 66 0.02 9.74 9.71
C LYS A 66 0.64 9.27 8.41
N ALA A 67 0.24 8.11 7.88
CA ALA A 67 0.89 7.52 6.74
C ALA A 67 -0.07 6.65 5.92
N ARG A 68 0.23 6.53 4.62
CA ARG A 68 -0.42 5.62 3.69
C ARG A 68 0.62 4.77 3.00
N LEU A 69 0.38 3.46 2.99
CA LEU A 69 1.12 2.50 2.19
C LEU A 69 0.20 1.93 1.10
N SER A 70 0.68 1.91 -0.13
CA SER A 70 0.00 1.26 -1.26
C SER A 70 0.92 0.22 -1.90
N VAL A 71 0.36 -0.95 -2.20
CA VAL A 71 1.02 -2.02 -2.94
C VAL A 71 0.19 -2.30 -4.18
N GLN A 72 0.77 -2.16 -5.36
CA GLN A 72 0.11 -2.39 -6.64
C GLN A 72 0.90 -3.42 -7.44
N LEU A 73 0.27 -4.55 -7.72
CA LEU A 73 0.73 -5.53 -8.69
C LEU A 73 0.05 -5.21 -10.02
N GLU A 74 0.79 -4.62 -10.95
CA GLU A 74 0.27 -4.22 -12.27
C GLU A 74 0.16 -5.42 -13.21
N MET A 75 1.01 -6.43 -12.99
CA MET A 75 1.01 -7.68 -13.75
C MET A 75 1.21 -8.87 -12.80
N GLY A 76 0.13 -9.60 -12.55
CA GLY A 76 0.11 -10.82 -11.76
C GLY A 76 0.62 -12.04 -12.53
N VAL A 77 0.92 -13.10 -11.79
CA VAL A 77 1.30 -14.39 -12.38
C VAL A 77 0.04 -15.18 -12.71
N ALA A 78 -0.03 -15.73 -13.93
CA ALA A 78 -1.15 -16.56 -14.34
C ALA A 78 -1.36 -17.76 -13.39
N GLY A 79 -2.59 -17.99 -12.96
CA GLY A 79 -2.94 -19.07 -12.03
C GLY A 79 -2.64 -18.78 -10.55
N ARG A 80 -2.08 -17.62 -10.20
CA ARG A 80 -1.97 -17.15 -8.81
C ARG A 80 -3.06 -16.15 -8.47
N ASP A 81 -3.46 -16.17 -7.20
CA ASP A 81 -4.32 -15.15 -6.62
C ASP A 81 -3.51 -13.89 -6.29
N SER A 82 -3.52 -12.93 -7.22
CA SER A 82 -2.86 -11.64 -7.04
C SER A 82 -3.39 -10.85 -5.84
N ALA A 83 -4.65 -11.06 -5.43
CA ALA A 83 -5.23 -10.41 -4.26
C ALA A 83 -4.59 -10.95 -2.97
N ALA A 84 -4.45 -12.28 -2.88
CA ALA A 84 -3.76 -12.92 -1.78
C ALA A 84 -2.27 -12.49 -1.72
N ASP A 85 -1.63 -12.32 -2.87
CA ASP A 85 -0.23 -11.89 -2.95
C ASP A 85 -0.03 -10.45 -2.45
N VAL A 86 -0.87 -9.49 -2.88
CA VAL A 86 -0.77 -8.10 -2.37
C VAL A 86 -1.13 -8.00 -0.89
N LEU A 87 -2.10 -8.80 -0.42
CA LEU A 87 -2.43 -8.89 1.00
C LEU A 87 -1.25 -9.44 1.83
N ALA A 88 -0.60 -10.50 1.35
CA ALA A 88 0.57 -11.08 2.00
C ALA A 88 1.73 -10.08 2.05
N MET A 89 1.97 -9.34 0.96
CA MET A 89 2.96 -8.27 0.93
C MET A 89 2.63 -7.17 1.94
N MET A 90 1.37 -6.72 2.00
CA MET A 90 0.93 -5.70 2.94
C MET A 90 1.16 -6.15 4.39
N LYS A 91 0.86 -7.41 4.71
CA LYS A 91 1.15 -8.00 6.04
C LYS A 91 2.64 -8.05 6.35
N LEU A 92 3.47 -8.32 5.35
CA LEU A 92 4.92 -8.45 5.51
C LEU A 92 5.62 -7.11 5.73
N ILE A 93 5.26 -6.08 4.94
CA ILE A 93 6.00 -4.80 4.92
C ILE A 93 5.28 -3.67 5.65
N GLY A 94 3.94 -3.75 5.76
CA GLY A 94 3.09 -2.70 6.33
C GLY A 94 3.46 -2.30 7.75
N PRO A 95 3.58 -3.25 8.70
CA PRO A 95 3.91 -2.91 10.09
C PRO A 95 5.18 -2.09 10.23
N ARG A 96 6.22 -2.44 9.48
CA ARG A 96 7.52 -1.75 9.57
C ARG A 96 7.47 -0.38 8.89
N LEU A 97 6.99 -0.31 7.64
CA LEU A 97 7.01 0.92 6.85
C LEU A 97 6.13 2.02 7.45
N ILE A 98 4.94 1.66 7.95
CA ILE A 98 4.06 2.61 8.63
C ILE A 98 4.71 3.09 9.94
N SER A 99 5.19 2.17 10.80
CA SER A 99 5.82 2.54 12.07
C SER A 99 7.03 3.47 11.90
N ASP A 100 7.88 3.20 10.89
CA ASP A 100 9.06 4.01 10.58
C ASP A 100 8.66 5.41 10.09
N ALA A 101 7.60 5.52 9.27
CA ALA A 101 7.07 6.80 8.81
C ALA A 101 6.51 7.64 9.96
N GLU A 102 5.77 7.03 10.88
CA GLU A 102 5.21 7.72 12.05
C GLU A 102 6.30 8.22 13.01
N THR A 103 7.33 7.40 13.23
CA THR A 103 8.48 7.76 14.08
C THR A 103 9.28 8.92 13.49
N SER A 104 9.53 8.87 12.17
CA SER A 104 10.25 9.95 11.46
C SER A 104 9.52 11.29 11.57
N ARG A 105 8.18 11.28 11.48
CA ARG A 105 7.37 12.49 11.63
C ARG A 105 7.44 13.08 13.04
N ARG A 106 7.39 12.23 14.07
CA ARG A 106 7.52 12.64 15.47
C ARG A 106 8.84 13.37 15.74
N ASN A 107 9.94 12.89 15.15
CA ASN A 107 11.25 13.52 15.32
C ASN A 107 11.32 14.89 14.64
N LYS A 108 10.70 15.05 13.46
CA LYS A 108 10.62 16.33 12.74
C LYS A 108 9.84 17.40 13.54
N ASP A 109 8.74 17.00 14.18
CA ASP A 109 7.91 17.93 14.97
C ASP A 109 8.62 18.39 16.26
N LYS A 110 9.47 17.53 16.87
CA LYS A 110 10.27 17.90 18.05
C LYS A 110 11.37 18.90 17.71
N SER A 111 12.13 18.66 16.63
CA SER A 111 13.17 19.59 16.16
C SER A 111 12.64 20.97 15.80
N HIS A 112 11.35 21.09 15.44
CA HIS A 112 10.72 22.38 15.16
C HIS A 112 10.25 23.13 16.41
N ARG A 113 10.05 22.44 17.55
CA ARG A 113 9.67 23.07 18.82
C ARG A 113 10.86 23.53 19.66
N ASP A 114 11.99 22.83 19.59
CA ASP A 114 13.17 23.13 20.41
C ASP A 114 14.11 24.19 19.78
N GLY A 115 13.75 24.74 18.61
CA GLY A 115 14.52 25.75 17.87
C GLY A 115 13.99 27.18 17.98
N LYS A 116 13.19 27.51 19.01
CA LYS A 116 12.65 28.85 19.26
C LYS A 116 13.07 29.41 20.61
#